data_AF-A0A8T5TJD2-F1
#
_entry.id   AF-A0A8T5TJD2-F1
#
_cell.length_a   1.000
_cell.length_b   1.000
_cell.length_c   1.000
_cell.angle_alpha   90.00
_cell.angle_beta   90.00
_cell.angle_gamma   90.00
#
_symmetry.space_group_name_H-M   'P 1'
#
loop_
_entity.id
_entity.type
_entity.pdbx_description
1 polymer ?
#
loop_
_entity_poly.entity_id
_entity_poly.type
_entity_poly.pdbx_seq_one_letter_code
_entity_poly.pdbx_strand_id
1 'polypeptide(L)'
;MIEYHEENSPLNTNHSSIFSGFLSAIQAMSNELEIGKIVLISTEGVNAHHCIIVSIHPISIIIIVDKSDSIESWREIGNNIANAFFKLYGKDFDPHEISEFTDFRFIMKEICDIHKESLY
;
A
#
# COMPACT_ATOMS: atom_id res chain seq x y z
N MET A 1 1.34 7.74 9.28
CA MET A 1 0.83 7.16 8.01
C MET A 1 1.23 8.08 6.89
N ILE A 2 1.84 7.55 5.83
CA ILE A 2 2.25 8.30 4.64
C ILE A 2 1.41 7.75 3.50
N GLU A 3 0.79 8.63 2.74
CA GLU A 3 -0.15 8.23 1.68
C GLU A 3 0.24 8.87 0.36
N TYR A 4 0.12 8.10 -0.72
CA TYR A 4 0.17 8.59 -2.09
C TYR A 4 -1.08 8.11 -2.81
N HIS A 5 -1.69 9.02 -3.55
CA HIS A 5 -2.86 8.76 -4.39
C HIS A 5 -2.52 9.14 -5.82
N GLU A 6 -2.87 8.27 -6.76
CA GLU A 6 -2.79 8.63 -8.16
C GLU A 6 -3.79 9.74 -8.51
N GLU A 7 -3.30 10.72 -9.27
CA GLU A 7 -4.13 11.76 -9.86
C GLU A 7 -5.08 11.14 -10.91
N ASN A 8 -6.39 11.37 -10.76
CA ASN A 8 -7.48 10.85 -11.63
C ASN A 8 -7.88 9.38 -11.44
N SER A 9 -7.46 8.71 -10.37
CA SER A 9 -8.05 7.41 -10.02
C SER A 9 -9.55 7.55 -9.69
N PRO A 10 -10.44 6.64 -10.13
CA PRO A 10 -11.87 6.64 -9.76
C PRO A 10 -12.11 6.54 -8.25
N LEU A 11 -11.10 6.14 -7.48
CA LEU A 11 -11.11 6.18 -6.01
C LEU A 11 -11.26 7.62 -5.45
N ASN A 12 -10.96 8.68 -6.22
CA ASN A 12 -10.98 10.11 -5.81
C ASN A 12 -12.29 10.63 -5.24
N THR A 13 -13.42 10.01 -5.56
CA THR A 13 -14.75 10.54 -5.17
C THR A 13 -15.33 9.96 -3.88
N ASN A 14 -14.75 8.88 -3.31
CA ASN A 14 -15.29 8.20 -2.10
C ASN A 14 -14.19 7.68 -1.14
N HIS A 15 -13.02 8.32 -1.13
CA HIS A 15 -11.80 7.79 -0.50
C HIS A 15 -11.91 7.46 0.99
N SER A 16 -12.40 8.36 1.84
CA SER A 16 -12.32 8.17 3.29
C SER A 16 -13.13 6.97 3.79
N SER A 17 -14.28 6.68 3.18
CA SER A 17 -15.13 5.54 3.54
C SER A 17 -14.55 4.20 3.09
N ILE A 18 -13.91 4.16 1.93
CA ILE A 18 -13.26 2.94 1.41
C ILE A 18 -12.03 2.64 2.25
N PHE A 19 -11.16 3.63 2.48
CA PHE A 19 -10.00 3.49 3.36
C PHE A 19 -10.41 3.15 4.80
N SER A 20 -11.44 3.79 5.37
CA SER A 20 -11.93 3.42 6.70
C SER A 20 -12.48 2.01 6.75
N GLY A 21 -13.19 1.57 5.69
CA GLY A 21 -13.70 0.21 5.57
C GLY A 21 -12.58 -0.82 5.50
N PHE A 22 -11.54 -0.57 4.70
CA PHE A 22 -10.36 -1.41 4.60
C PHE A 22 -9.55 -1.43 5.90
N LEU A 23 -9.30 -0.28 6.53
CA LEU A 23 -8.61 -0.21 7.81
C LEU A 23 -9.39 -0.92 8.91
N SER A 24 -10.71 -0.77 8.94
CA SER A 24 -11.58 -1.50 9.88
C SER A 24 -11.53 -3.01 9.63
N ALA A 25 -11.53 -3.45 8.36
CA ALA A 25 -11.37 -4.85 8.00
C ALA A 25 -10.00 -5.38 8.41
N ILE A 26 -8.92 -4.64 8.13
CA ILE A 26 -7.55 -4.99 8.54
C ILE A 26 -7.46 -5.08 10.06
N GLN A 27 -8.03 -4.13 10.81
CA GLN A 27 -8.04 -4.11 12.27
C GLN A 27 -8.85 -5.29 12.85
N ALA A 28 -10.03 -5.58 12.28
CA ALA A 28 -10.85 -6.72 12.67
C ALA A 28 -10.10 -8.04 12.44
N MET A 29 -9.46 -8.19 11.28
CA MET A 29 -8.67 -9.38 10.94
C MET A 29 -7.37 -9.50 11.74
N SER A 30 -6.74 -8.37 12.12
CA SER A 30 -5.50 -8.35 12.91
C SER A 30 -5.70 -8.87 14.34
N ASN A 31 -6.94 -8.84 14.87
CA ASN A 31 -7.26 -9.41 16.18
C ASN A 31 -7.46 -10.93 16.13
N GLU A 32 -7.73 -11.51 14.95
CA GLU A 32 -8.09 -12.93 14.79
C GLU A 32 -6.97 -13.78 14.15
N LEU A 33 -6.01 -13.17 13.46
CA LEU A 33 -4.98 -13.87 12.70
C LEU A 33 -3.58 -13.50 13.19
N GLU A 34 -2.72 -14.51 13.35
CA GLU A 34 -1.28 -14.34 13.59
C GLU A 34 -0.72 -13.32 12.58
N ILE A 35 -0.33 -12.15 13.11
CA ILE A 35 0.22 -11.01 12.37
C ILE A 35 1.46 -11.52 11.61
N GLY A 36 1.30 -11.67 10.30
CA GLY A 36 2.36 -12.21 9.42
C GLY A 36 1.88 -12.87 8.12
N LYS A 37 0.58 -13.15 7.95
CA LYS A 37 0.05 -13.91 6.79
C LYS A 37 -1.09 -13.28 6.00
N ILE A 38 -1.53 -12.07 6.30
CA ILE A 38 -2.50 -11.39 5.43
C ILE A 38 -1.74 -10.86 4.22
N VAL A 39 -1.85 -11.55 3.09
CA VAL A 39 -1.14 -11.24 1.84
C VAL A 39 -2.06 -10.53 0.82
N LEU A 40 -3.38 -10.70 0.93
CA LEU A 40 -4.35 -10.18 -0.03
C LEU A 40 -5.77 -10.15 0.55
N ILE A 41 -6.47 -9.01 0.42
CA ILE A 41 -7.90 -8.86 0.70
C ILE A 41 -8.57 -8.43 -0.60
N SER A 42 -9.55 -9.18 -1.09
CA SER A 42 -10.28 -8.83 -2.32
C SER A 42 -11.72 -8.47 -1.99
N THR A 43 -12.20 -7.35 -2.51
CA THR A 43 -13.62 -6.97 -2.42
C THR A 43 -14.40 -7.51 -3.61
N GLU A 44 -15.69 -7.80 -3.44
CA GLU A 44 -16.58 -8.26 -4.50
C GLU A 44 -17.47 -7.12 -5.02
N GLY A 45 -17.94 -7.22 -6.26
CA GLY A 45 -18.86 -6.24 -6.88
C GLY A 45 -18.29 -5.54 -8.12
N VAL A 46 -19.03 -4.55 -8.63
CA VAL A 46 -18.71 -3.79 -9.86
C VAL A 46 -17.44 -2.95 -9.69
N ASN A 47 -17.15 -2.50 -8.47
CA ASN A 47 -15.96 -1.74 -8.10
C ASN A 47 -15.07 -2.59 -7.17
N ALA A 48 -14.76 -3.81 -7.59
CA ALA A 48 -13.91 -4.71 -6.83
C ALA A 48 -12.44 -4.28 -6.90
N HIS A 49 -11.76 -4.33 -5.75
CA HIS A 49 -10.36 -3.97 -5.59
C HIS A 49 -9.60 -5.07 -4.84
N HIS A 50 -8.30 -5.17 -5.13
CA HIS A 50 -7.35 -5.94 -4.36
C HIS A 50 -6.60 -5.01 -3.40
N CYS A 51 -6.59 -5.36 -2.11
CA CYS A 51 -5.72 -4.78 -1.10
C CYS A 51 -4.58 -5.76 -0.82
N ILE A 52 -3.38 -5.39 -1.23
CA ILE A 52 -2.15 -6.18 -1.11
C ILE A 52 -1.37 -5.63 0.07
N ILE A 53 -0.96 -6.50 0.98
CA ILE A 53 -0.16 -6.12 2.16
C ILE A 53 1.19 -6.79 2.05
N VAL A 54 2.24 -5.98 1.96
CA VAL A 54 3.63 -6.43 1.95
C VAL A 54 4.25 -6.05 3.28
N SER A 55 4.44 -7.04 4.15
CA SER A 55 5.03 -6.83 5.49
C SER A 55 6.51 -7.14 5.46
N ILE A 56 7.34 -6.13 5.70
CA ILE A 56 8.80 -6.27 5.83
C ILE A 56 9.22 -5.50 7.07
N HIS A 57 9.54 -6.21 8.16
CA HIS A 57 9.84 -5.59 9.44
C HIS A 57 10.94 -4.50 9.31
N PRO A 58 10.74 -3.30 9.91
CA PRO A 58 9.63 -2.91 10.80
C PRO A 58 8.42 -2.22 10.13
N ILE A 59 8.30 -2.23 8.79
CA ILE A 59 7.20 -1.56 8.06
C ILE A 59 6.22 -2.55 7.41
N SER A 60 5.04 -2.04 7.10
CA SER A 60 4.08 -2.69 6.22
C SER A 60 3.67 -1.71 5.12
N ILE A 61 3.70 -2.19 3.88
CA ILE A 61 3.21 -1.47 2.72
C ILE A 61 1.81 -1.99 2.40
N ILE A 62 0.84 -1.08 2.27
CA ILE A 62 -0.54 -1.39 1.90
C ILE A 62 -0.79 -0.77 0.53
N ILE A 63 -1.21 -1.60 -0.43
CA ILE A 63 -1.45 -1.19 -1.81
C ILE A 63 -2.87 -1.56 -2.19
N ILE A 64 -3.64 -0.63 -2.76
CA ILE A 64 -5.00 -0.88 -3.26
C ILE A 64 -5.00 -0.70 -4.77
N VAL A 65 -5.40 -1.73 -5.50
CA VAL A 65 -5.40 -1.77 -6.97
C VAL A 65 -6.72 -2.34 -7.50
N ASP A 66 -7.01 -2.11 -8.76
CA ASP A 66 -8.23 -2.60 -9.38
C ASP A 66 -8.20 -4.13 -9.50
N LYS A 67 -9.38 -4.77 -9.53
CA LYS A 67 -9.48 -6.24 -9.68
C LYS A 67 -8.80 -6.78 -10.95
N SER A 68 -8.63 -5.95 -11.98
CA SER A 68 -7.95 -6.34 -13.22
C SER A 68 -6.41 -6.37 -13.09
N ASP A 69 -5.86 -5.75 -12.05
CA ASP A 69 -4.42 -5.58 -11.92
C ASP A 69 -3.72 -6.85 -11.42
N SER A 70 -2.49 -7.07 -11.90
CA SER A 70 -1.69 -8.22 -11.52
C SER A 70 -1.21 -8.10 -10.07
N ILE A 71 -1.75 -8.95 -9.19
CA ILE A 71 -1.38 -9.01 -7.77
C ILE A 71 0.13 -9.26 -7.59
N GLU A 72 0.72 -10.15 -8.37
CA GLU A 72 2.13 -10.49 -8.21
C GLU A 72 3.04 -9.32 -8.59
N SER A 73 2.68 -8.60 -9.66
CA SER A 73 3.42 -7.43 -10.09
C SER A 73 3.36 -6.32 -9.04
N TRP A 74 2.17 -6.03 -8.50
CA TRP A 74 2.02 -5.03 -7.45
C TRP A 74 2.64 -5.46 -6.12
N ARG A 75 2.72 -6.76 -5.83
CA ARG A 75 3.49 -7.26 -4.68
C ARG A 75 4.99 -6.98 -4.84
N GLU A 76 5.53 -7.18 -6.05
CA GLU A 76 6.92 -6.81 -6.35
C GLU A 76 7.15 -5.31 -6.17
N ILE A 77 6.23 -4.48 -6.63
CA ILE A 77 6.27 -3.02 -6.39
C ILE A 77 6.26 -2.70 -4.89
N GLY A 78 5.44 -3.37 -4.08
CA GLY A 78 5.45 -3.20 -2.63
C GLY A 78 6.80 -3.54 -2.00
N ASN A 79 7.49 -4.58 -2.48
CA ASN A 79 8.86 -4.89 -2.05
C ASN A 79 9.85 -3.79 -2.48
N ASN A 80 9.72 -3.25 -3.69
CA ASN A 80 10.58 -2.17 -4.18
C ASN A 80 10.40 -0.89 -3.37
N ILE A 81 9.16 -0.54 -3.01
CA ILE A 81 8.86 0.59 -2.11
C ILE A 81 9.52 0.37 -0.75
N ALA A 82 9.35 -0.82 -0.14
CA ALA A 82 9.96 -1.11 1.15
C ALA A 82 11.49 -1.04 1.12
N ASN A 83 12.12 -1.57 0.07
CA ASN A 83 13.56 -1.49 -0.12
C ASN A 83 14.04 -0.05 -0.31
N ALA A 84 13.31 0.78 -1.06
CA ALA A 84 13.61 2.19 -1.23
C ALA A 84 13.49 2.95 0.11
N PHE A 85 12.48 2.62 0.92
CA PHE A 85 12.30 3.19 2.26
C PHE A 85 13.52 2.89 3.13
N PHE A 86 13.93 1.63 3.23
CA PHE A 86 15.10 1.24 4.02
C PHE A 86 16.41 1.81 3.50
N LYS A 87 16.54 2.04 2.20
CA LYS A 87 17.72 2.67 1.61
C LYS A 87 17.87 4.12 2.06
N LEU A 88 16.77 4.83 2.28
CA LEU A 88 16.78 6.21 2.73
C LEU A 88 16.86 6.35 4.25
N TYR A 89 16.02 5.62 4.97
CA TYR A 89 15.80 5.83 6.40
C TYR A 89 16.42 4.74 7.28
N GLY A 90 16.96 3.67 6.69
CA GLY A 90 17.43 2.50 7.43
C GLY A 90 16.28 1.68 8.03
N LYS A 91 16.63 0.78 8.95
CA LYS A 91 15.65 -0.06 9.69
C LYS A 91 15.46 0.37 11.15
N ASP A 92 16.39 1.16 11.67
CA ASP A 92 16.36 1.67 13.05
C ASP A 92 15.90 3.13 13.01
N PHE A 93 14.59 3.33 12.89
CA PHE A 93 13.93 4.64 12.93
C PHE A 93 12.82 4.62 13.99
N ASP A 94 12.42 5.79 14.48
CA ASP A 94 11.28 5.90 15.38
C ASP A 94 9.97 5.92 14.55
N PRO A 95 9.11 4.88 14.63
CA PRO A 95 7.86 4.85 13.88
C PRO A 95 6.85 5.93 14.34
N HIS A 96 7.08 6.59 15.47
CA HIS A 96 6.24 7.68 15.98
C HIS A 96 6.54 9.03 15.31
N GLU A 97 7.74 9.22 14.75
CA GLU A 97 8.18 10.48 14.14
C GLU A 97 7.87 10.54 12.64
N ILE A 98 6.57 10.50 12.30
CA ILE A 98 6.10 10.40 10.90
C ILE A 98 6.57 11.56 10.02
N SER A 99 6.85 12.73 10.61
CA SER A 99 7.33 13.92 9.89
C SER A 99 8.67 13.69 9.19
N GLU A 100 9.49 12.74 9.63
CA GLU A 100 10.78 12.43 9.01
C GLU A 100 10.63 11.77 7.63
N PHE A 101 9.45 11.23 7.34
CA PHE A 101 9.19 10.43 6.14
C PHE A 101 8.33 11.15 5.10
N THR A 102 8.01 12.44 5.29
CA THR A 102 7.07 13.16 4.41
C THR A 102 7.51 13.19 2.94
N ASP A 103 8.82 13.22 2.70
CA ASP A 103 9.37 13.28 1.35
C ASP A 103 9.33 11.93 0.64
N PHE A 104 9.14 10.84 1.38
CA PHE A 104 9.05 9.50 0.81
C PHE A 104 7.88 9.34 -0.18
N ARG A 105 6.82 10.15 -0.03
CA ARG A 105 5.69 10.18 -0.97
C ARG A 105 6.12 10.45 -2.41
N PHE A 106 7.17 11.24 -2.63
CA PHE A 106 7.66 11.56 -3.98
C PHE A 106 8.35 10.36 -4.61
N ILE A 107 9.08 9.57 -3.82
CA ILE A 107 9.69 8.33 -4.28
C ILE A 107 8.63 7.27 -4.54
N MET A 108 7.61 7.16 -3.68
CA MET A 108 6.47 6.28 -3.92
C MET A 108 5.79 6.62 -5.25
N LYS A 109 5.57 7.91 -5.53
CA LYS A 109 5.03 8.37 -6.80
C LYS A 109 5.88 7.89 -7.99
N GLU A 110 7.19 8.16 -7.96
CA GLU A 110 8.10 7.78 -9.04
C GLU A 110 8.09 6.27 -9.32
N ILE A 111 8.13 5.43 -8.28
CA ILE A 111 8.08 3.97 -8.41
C ILE A 111 6.76 3.52 -9.06
N CYS A 112 5.63 4.09 -8.63
CA CYS A 112 4.31 3.78 -9.19
C CYS A 112 4.18 4.23 -10.65
N ASP A 113 4.72 5.39 -11.01
CA ASP A 113 4.66 5.95 -12.36
C ASP A 113 5.50 5.09 -13.33
N ILE A 114 6.73 4.71 -12.95
CA ILE A 114 7.59 3.79 -13.73
C ILE A 114 6.89 2.44 -13.97
N HIS A 115 6.22 1.90 -12.95
CA HIS A 115 5.53 0.63 -13.08
C HIS A 115 4.42 0.70 -14.15
N LYS A 116 3.69 1.81 -14.22
CA LYS A 116 2.64 1.99 -15.23
C LYS A 116 3.19 2.11 -16.63
N GLU A 117 4.27 2.86 -16.83
CA GLU A 117 4.93 2.94 -18.14
C GLU A 117 5.39 1.57 -18.64
N SER A 118 5.70 0.63 -17.75
CA SER A 118 6.07 -0.74 -18.12
C SER A 118 4.91 -1.66 -18.51
N LEU A 119 3.67 -1.24 -18.25
CA LEU A 119 2.44 -2.01 -18.54
C LEU A 119 1.79 -1.60 -19.90
N TYR A 120 2.35 -0.60 -20.60
CA TYR A 120 1.89 -0.11 -21.91
C TYR A 120 3.00 -0.25 -22.98
#